data_AF-A0A183HZM2-F1
#
_entry.id   AF-A0A183HZM2-F1
#
_cell.length_a   1.000
_cell.length_b   1.000
_cell.length_c   1.000
_cell.angle_alpha   90.00
_cell.angle_beta   90.00
_cell.angle_gamma   90.00
#
_symmetry.space_group_name_H-M   'P 1'
#
loop_
_entity.id
_entity.type
_entity.pdbx_description
1 polymer ?
#
loop_
_entity_poly.entity_id
_entity_poly.type
_entity_poly.pdbx_seq_one_letter_code
_entity_poly.pdbx_strand_id
1 'polypeptide(L)'
;MKHLAEAYTSFFELYTTPARWLTANSVLAVKWLFDLRNLIDLRDADIFSSYMSALLSVMSHICASKKFVKIQNKMKTIFNHDLLIKALEWIRNHYITQSSSAVNILALLTLLPCSNEHFDFSFFVKIYTANILLAKHRPNIHVVVASSKIFKQMSLEMFRDEIMAIVKKSMLRSPEIAIFGYCFIFIMTVLVSGVLYLLESIRIDLSSFAIDFYKILSASLISSIDEVRKHTSLSVAVIAKKITDSKALKGLVDGVFGTYSGFQNTIFNNLFTKKEHEMRIANKLEKIRKKQT
;
A
#
# COMPACT_ATOMS: atom_id res chain seq x y z
N MET A 1 6.93 -29.51 -16.50
CA MET A 1 6.41 -28.34 -15.75
C MET A 1 7.37 -27.83 -14.69
N LYS A 2 7.99 -28.68 -13.87
CA LYS A 2 8.96 -28.27 -12.84
C LYS A 2 10.07 -27.31 -13.36
N HIS A 3 10.79 -27.69 -14.42
CA HIS A 3 11.84 -26.84 -15.00
C HIS A 3 11.34 -25.50 -15.56
N LEU A 4 10.10 -25.44 -16.01
CA LEU A 4 9.49 -24.18 -16.45
C LEU A 4 9.29 -23.24 -15.26
N ALA A 5 8.80 -23.77 -14.14
CA ALA A 5 8.64 -23.00 -12.91
C ALA A 5 9.99 -22.49 -12.39
N GLU A 6 11.02 -23.35 -12.38
CA GLU A 6 12.39 -22.98 -11.99
C GLU A 6 12.95 -21.87 -12.88
N ALA A 7 12.76 -21.95 -14.20
CA ALA A 7 13.18 -20.92 -15.14
C ALA A 7 12.46 -19.58 -14.91
N TYR A 8 11.16 -19.62 -14.62
CA TYR A 8 10.35 -18.43 -14.31
C TYR A 8 10.80 -17.77 -13.00
N THR A 9 10.94 -18.56 -11.93
CA THR A 9 11.47 -18.10 -10.64
C THR A 9 12.84 -17.46 -10.82
N SER A 10 13.77 -18.15 -11.50
CA SER A 10 15.11 -17.63 -11.75
C SER A 10 15.06 -16.30 -12.52
N PHE A 11 14.24 -16.20 -13.57
CA PHE A 11 14.20 -14.99 -14.40
C PHE A 11 13.49 -13.80 -13.73
N PHE A 12 12.36 -14.02 -13.05
CA PHE A 12 11.51 -12.92 -12.57
C PHE A 12 11.74 -12.53 -11.11
N GLU A 13 12.20 -13.43 -10.25
CA GLU A 13 12.44 -13.12 -8.83
C GLU A 13 13.76 -12.35 -8.59
N LEU A 14 14.70 -12.41 -9.55
CA LEU A 14 15.90 -11.57 -9.54
C LEU A 14 15.60 -10.08 -9.61
N TYR A 15 14.40 -9.69 -10.05
CA TYR A 15 14.01 -8.31 -10.24
C TYR A 15 12.89 -7.91 -9.28
N THR A 16 13.23 -7.07 -8.31
CA THR A 16 12.28 -6.56 -7.30
C THR A 16 11.53 -5.31 -7.77
N THR A 17 12.06 -4.60 -8.78
CA THR A 17 11.49 -3.35 -9.29
C THR A 17 10.92 -3.56 -10.70
N PRO A 18 9.63 -3.24 -10.94
CA PRO A 18 9.03 -3.41 -12.27
C PRO A 18 9.65 -2.46 -13.29
N ALA A 19 10.48 -2.98 -14.20
CA ALA A 19 10.92 -2.26 -15.39
C ALA A 19 9.88 -2.43 -16.51
N ARG A 20 9.71 -1.44 -17.40
CA ARG A 20 8.75 -1.52 -18.52
C ARG A 20 8.94 -2.78 -19.38
N TRP A 21 10.20 -3.13 -19.65
CA TRP A 21 10.57 -4.35 -20.36
C TRP A 21 10.16 -5.61 -19.60
N LEU A 22 10.43 -5.65 -18.28
CA LEU A 22 10.08 -6.79 -17.45
C LEU A 22 8.57 -6.99 -17.37
N THR A 23 7.80 -5.91 -17.18
CA THR A 23 6.33 -5.95 -17.23
C THR A 23 5.80 -6.47 -18.56
N ALA A 24 6.40 -6.07 -19.69
CA ALA A 24 5.99 -6.56 -21.00
C ALA A 24 6.27 -8.07 -21.14
N ASN A 25 7.43 -8.54 -20.68
CA ASN A 25 7.79 -9.95 -20.69
C ASN A 25 6.93 -10.78 -19.75
N SER A 26 6.62 -10.28 -18.54
CA SER A 26 5.70 -10.96 -17.62
C SER A 26 4.33 -11.16 -18.26
N VAL A 27 3.82 -10.18 -19.02
CA VAL A 27 2.55 -10.34 -19.75
C VAL A 27 2.64 -11.45 -20.81
N LEU A 28 3.74 -11.54 -21.54
CA LEU A 28 3.95 -12.61 -22.53
C LEU A 28 4.04 -13.97 -21.84
N ALA A 29 4.82 -14.05 -20.76
CA ALA A 29 4.99 -15.25 -19.96
C ALA A 29 3.65 -15.77 -19.40
N VAL A 30 2.82 -14.88 -18.83
CA VAL A 30 1.49 -15.26 -18.34
C VAL A 30 0.56 -15.71 -19.47
N LYS A 31 0.62 -15.07 -20.64
CA LYS A 31 -0.16 -15.52 -21.80
C LYS A 31 0.23 -16.93 -22.22
N TRP A 32 1.54 -17.21 -22.28
CA TRP A 32 2.06 -18.53 -22.57
C TRP A 32 1.58 -19.56 -21.55
N LEU A 33 1.63 -19.25 -20.26
CA LEU A 33 1.07 -20.12 -19.22
C LEU A 33 -0.43 -20.39 -19.44
N PHE A 34 -1.20 -19.36 -19.81
CA PHE A 34 -2.62 -19.53 -20.09
C PHE A 34 -2.92 -20.40 -21.29
N ASP A 35 -2.07 -20.34 -22.32
CA ASP A 35 -2.25 -21.14 -23.52
C ASP A 35 -1.76 -22.58 -23.28
N LEU A 36 -0.72 -22.75 -22.46
CA LEU A 36 -0.20 -24.04 -21.99
C LEU A 36 -1.23 -24.83 -21.17
N ARG A 37 -2.13 -24.14 -20.46
CA ARG A 37 -3.27 -24.76 -19.75
C ARG A 37 -4.02 -25.77 -20.64
N ASN A 38 -4.19 -25.48 -21.93
CA ASN A 38 -4.93 -26.36 -22.83
C ASN A 38 -4.20 -27.69 -23.12
N LEU A 39 -2.92 -27.78 -22.77
CA LEU A 39 -2.04 -28.93 -23.00
C LEU A 39 -1.69 -29.69 -21.72
N ILE A 40 -2.09 -29.19 -20.55
CA ILE A 40 -1.72 -29.77 -19.25
C ILE A 40 -2.97 -30.09 -18.42
N ASP A 41 -2.90 -31.18 -17.64
CA ASP A 41 -3.94 -31.49 -16.67
C ASP A 41 -3.63 -30.84 -15.32
N LEU A 42 -4.39 -29.80 -14.98
CA LEU A 42 -4.28 -29.11 -13.69
C LEU A 42 -4.89 -29.90 -12.52
N ARG A 43 -5.40 -31.12 -12.74
CA ARG A 43 -5.82 -32.03 -11.68
C ARG A 43 -4.63 -32.71 -11.00
N ASP A 44 -3.54 -32.91 -11.72
CA ASP A 44 -2.28 -33.44 -11.20
C ASP A 44 -1.64 -32.42 -10.25
N ALA A 45 -1.31 -32.86 -9.05
CA ALA A 45 -0.83 -31.99 -7.97
C ALA A 45 0.55 -31.37 -8.26
N ASP A 46 1.45 -32.12 -8.90
CA ASP A 46 2.81 -31.67 -9.19
C ASP A 46 2.82 -30.68 -10.36
N ILE A 47 2.00 -30.96 -11.38
CA ILE A 47 1.75 -30.04 -12.50
C ILE A 47 1.11 -28.75 -11.98
N PHE A 48 0.07 -28.87 -11.14
CA PHE A 48 -0.62 -27.72 -10.56
C PHE A 48 0.33 -26.88 -9.71
N SER A 49 1.10 -27.50 -8.82
CA SER A 49 2.06 -26.80 -7.96
C SER A 49 3.11 -26.05 -8.79
N SER A 50 3.69 -26.71 -9.81
CA SER A 50 4.64 -26.07 -10.73
C SER A 50 4.01 -24.91 -11.50
N TYR A 51 2.76 -25.07 -11.96
CA TYR A 51 2.02 -24.03 -12.66
C TYR A 51 1.77 -22.81 -11.76
N MET A 52 1.38 -23.05 -10.50
CA MET A 52 1.15 -22.01 -9.51
C MET A 52 2.44 -21.29 -9.11
N SER A 53 3.57 -22.00 -8.96
CA SER A 53 4.88 -21.39 -8.74
C SER A 53 5.32 -20.51 -9.91
N ALA A 54 5.14 -20.99 -11.14
CA ALA A 54 5.46 -20.20 -12.34
C ALA A 54 4.61 -18.92 -12.40
N LEU A 55 3.31 -19.03 -12.13
CA LEU A 55 2.43 -17.88 -11.99
C LEU A 55 2.91 -16.93 -10.90
N LEU A 56 3.17 -17.43 -9.70
CA LEU A 56 3.55 -16.61 -8.54
C LEU A 56 4.75 -15.70 -8.85
N SER A 57 5.79 -16.23 -9.50
CA SER A 57 7.01 -15.50 -9.84
C SER A 57 6.80 -14.24 -10.70
N VAL A 58 5.73 -14.19 -11.51
CA VAL A 58 5.45 -13.08 -12.44
C VAL A 58 4.40 -12.10 -11.93
N MET A 59 3.67 -12.42 -10.87
CA MET A 59 2.43 -11.69 -10.54
C MET A 59 2.65 -10.23 -10.11
N SER A 60 3.67 -9.94 -9.33
CA SER A 60 3.94 -8.55 -8.91
C SER A 60 4.23 -7.62 -10.09
N HIS A 61 4.88 -8.14 -11.13
CA HIS A 61 5.17 -7.40 -12.37
C HIS A 61 3.91 -7.18 -13.22
N ILE A 62 2.97 -8.12 -13.21
CA ILE A 62 1.69 -7.99 -13.91
C ILE A 62 0.84 -6.87 -13.33
N CYS A 63 0.89 -6.63 -12.02
CA CYS A 63 0.18 -5.52 -11.39
C CYS A 63 0.54 -4.16 -12.02
N ALA A 64 1.76 -4.01 -12.53
CA ALA A 64 2.22 -2.78 -13.20
C ALA A 64 1.72 -2.64 -14.66
N SER A 65 1.12 -3.68 -15.22
CA SER A 65 0.74 -3.73 -16.63
C SER A 65 -0.60 -3.05 -16.90
N LYS A 66 -0.67 -2.30 -18.01
CA LYS A 66 -1.95 -1.80 -18.57
C LYS A 66 -2.91 -2.94 -18.94
N LYS A 67 -2.42 -4.17 -19.11
CA LYS A 67 -3.20 -5.36 -19.44
C LYS A 67 -3.70 -6.12 -18.21
N PHE A 68 -3.46 -5.60 -17.00
CA PHE A 68 -3.86 -6.22 -15.73
C PHE A 68 -5.31 -6.71 -15.73
N VAL A 69 -6.27 -5.85 -16.08
CA VAL A 69 -7.71 -6.20 -16.08
C VAL A 69 -8.03 -7.33 -17.06
N LYS A 70 -7.41 -7.33 -18.24
CA LYS A 70 -7.60 -8.40 -19.23
C LYS A 70 -7.06 -9.74 -18.72
N ILE A 71 -5.90 -9.72 -18.06
CA ILE A 71 -5.30 -10.90 -17.43
C ILE A 71 -6.17 -11.39 -16.27
N GLN A 72 -6.65 -10.48 -15.42
CA GLN A 72 -7.56 -10.78 -14.33
C GLN A 72 -8.83 -11.47 -14.84
N ASN A 73 -9.44 -10.98 -15.92
CA ASN A 73 -10.63 -11.60 -16.49
C ASN A 73 -10.34 -13.00 -17.06
N LYS A 74 -9.19 -13.19 -17.74
CA LYS A 74 -8.79 -14.53 -18.22
C LYS A 74 -8.50 -15.48 -17.05
N MET A 75 -7.92 -14.99 -15.94
CA MET A 75 -7.75 -15.80 -14.72
C MET A 75 -9.08 -16.31 -14.17
N LYS A 76 -10.10 -15.45 -14.11
CA LYS A 76 -11.45 -15.85 -13.67
C LYS A 76 -12.05 -16.95 -14.54
N THR A 77 -11.77 -16.96 -15.84
CA THR A 77 -12.24 -18.02 -16.74
C THR A 77 -11.46 -19.33 -16.60
N ILE A 78 -10.19 -19.25 -16.20
CA ILE A 78 -9.32 -20.42 -16.06
C ILE A 78 -9.57 -21.15 -14.74
N PHE A 79 -9.65 -20.39 -13.64
CA PHE A 79 -9.88 -20.89 -12.30
C PHE A 79 -11.38 -20.96 -12.04
N ASN A 80 -11.97 -22.09 -12.41
CA ASN A 80 -13.32 -22.47 -11.99
C ASN A 80 -13.37 -22.74 -10.47
N HIS A 81 -14.54 -23.05 -9.93
CA HIS A 81 -14.76 -23.21 -8.48
C HIS A 81 -13.74 -24.17 -7.83
N ASP A 82 -13.56 -25.36 -8.39
CA ASP A 82 -12.68 -26.39 -7.81
C ASP A 82 -11.19 -26.02 -7.90
N LEU A 83 -10.75 -25.50 -9.04
CA LEU A 83 -9.36 -25.05 -9.21
C LEU A 83 -9.05 -23.83 -8.34
N LEU A 84 -10.04 -22.97 -8.09
CA LEU A 84 -9.88 -21.82 -7.21
C LEU A 84 -9.67 -22.26 -5.76
N ILE A 85 -10.45 -23.23 -5.25
CA ILE A 85 -10.26 -23.77 -3.90
C ILE A 85 -8.84 -24.34 -3.77
N LYS A 86 -8.44 -25.20 -4.72
CA LYS A 86 -7.08 -25.76 -4.75
C LYS A 86 -6.00 -24.69 -4.80
N ALA A 87 -6.21 -23.61 -5.57
CA ALA A 87 -5.27 -22.50 -5.65
C ALA A 87 -5.16 -21.74 -4.33
N LEU A 88 -6.27 -21.47 -3.65
CA LEU A 88 -6.27 -20.78 -2.36
C LEU A 88 -5.61 -21.62 -1.27
N GLU A 89 -5.87 -22.93 -1.22
CA GLU A 89 -5.18 -23.86 -0.32
C GLU A 89 -3.68 -23.92 -0.60
N TRP A 90 -3.29 -24.02 -1.87
CA TRP A 90 -1.89 -24.00 -2.27
C TRP A 90 -1.20 -22.72 -1.84
N ILE A 91 -1.85 -21.55 -2.03
CA ILE A 91 -1.30 -20.26 -1.60
C ILE A 91 -1.08 -20.21 -0.08
N ARG A 92 -2.03 -20.73 0.71
CA ARG A 92 -1.90 -20.78 2.17
C ARG A 92 -0.71 -21.64 2.60
N ASN A 93 -0.61 -22.85 2.05
CA ASN A 93 0.47 -23.77 2.36
C ASN A 93 1.82 -23.19 1.93
N HIS A 94 1.90 -22.63 0.73
CA HIS A 94 3.11 -22.01 0.22
C HIS A 94 3.57 -20.82 1.08
N TYR A 95 2.65 -19.98 1.58
CA TYR A 95 2.99 -18.88 2.48
C TYR A 95 3.60 -19.36 3.81
N ILE A 96 3.10 -20.48 4.35
CA ILE A 96 3.62 -21.07 5.60
C ILE A 96 5.03 -21.63 5.37
N THR A 97 5.28 -22.27 4.22
CA THR A 97 6.56 -22.90 3.90
C THR A 97 7.62 -21.93 3.40
N GLN A 98 7.25 -20.90 2.63
CA GLN A 98 8.15 -19.95 1.99
C GLN A 98 7.61 -18.51 2.09
N SER A 99 8.05 -17.80 3.13
CA SER A 99 7.62 -16.41 3.38
C SER A 99 8.27 -15.36 2.47
N SER A 100 9.33 -15.73 1.73
CA SER A 100 10.09 -14.81 0.86
C SER A 100 9.30 -14.27 -0.33
N SER A 101 8.20 -14.93 -0.72
CA SER A 101 7.37 -14.56 -1.88
C SER A 101 6.11 -13.78 -1.50
N ALA A 102 5.99 -13.25 -0.27
CA ALA A 102 4.75 -12.67 0.25
C ALA A 102 4.14 -11.53 -0.60
N VAL A 103 4.96 -10.69 -1.25
CA VAL A 103 4.47 -9.66 -2.18
C VAL A 103 3.90 -10.26 -3.46
N ASN A 104 4.52 -11.33 -3.99
CA ASN A 104 4.02 -12.07 -5.13
C ASN A 104 2.72 -12.81 -4.77
N ILE A 105 2.61 -13.32 -3.54
CA ILE A 105 1.39 -13.95 -3.02
C ILE A 105 0.26 -12.92 -2.98
N LEU A 106 0.50 -11.73 -2.43
CA LEU A 106 -0.49 -10.64 -2.47
C LEU A 106 -0.90 -10.33 -3.90
N ALA A 107 0.05 -10.16 -4.81
CA ALA A 107 -0.22 -9.88 -6.22
C ALA A 107 -1.09 -10.98 -6.87
N LEU A 108 -0.79 -12.25 -6.60
CA LEU A 108 -1.57 -13.39 -7.10
C LEU A 108 -2.99 -13.37 -6.55
N LEU A 109 -3.17 -13.13 -5.24
CA LEU A 109 -4.49 -13.00 -4.63
C LEU A 109 -5.32 -11.89 -5.30
N THR A 110 -4.71 -10.76 -5.69
CA THR A 110 -5.44 -9.68 -6.39
C THR A 110 -5.96 -10.06 -7.78
N LEU A 111 -5.36 -11.06 -8.42
CA LEU A 111 -5.71 -11.50 -9.77
C LEU A 111 -6.75 -12.63 -9.78
N LEU A 112 -6.87 -13.36 -8.67
CA LEU A 112 -7.88 -14.40 -8.51
C LEU A 112 -9.28 -13.81 -8.26
N PRO A 113 -10.35 -14.55 -8.60
CA PRO A 113 -11.71 -14.17 -8.22
C PRO A 113 -11.92 -14.24 -6.69
N CYS A 114 -11.69 -13.14 -5.98
CA CYS A 114 -11.90 -13.01 -4.52
C CYS A 114 -13.38 -12.87 -4.11
N SER A 115 -14.34 -13.18 -4.98
CA SER A 115 -15.77 -13.07 -4.66
C SER A 115 -16.39 -14.40 -4.21
N ASN A 116 -15.57 -15.42 -3.93
CA ASN A 116 -16.04 -16.74 -3.51
C ASN A 116 -16.07 -16.83 -1.97
N GLU A 117 -17.01 -17.60 -1.41
CA GLU A 117 -17.14 -17.89 0.03
C GLU A 117 -15.85 -18.48 0.63
N HIS A 118 -15.02 -19.11 -0.21
CA HIS A 118 -13.74 -19.69 0.18
C HIS A 118 -12.58 -18.69 0.29
N PHE A 119 -12.78 -17.42 -0.09
CA PHE A 119 -11.76 -16.40 0.07
C PHE A 119 -11.65 -15.97 1.54
N ASP A 120 -10.54 -16.33 2.17
CA ASP A 120 -10.25 -15.89 3.54
C ASP A 120 -9.66 -14.49 3.54
N PHE A 121 -10.55 -13.54 3.80
CA PHE A 121 -10.22 -12.14 3.89
C PHE A 121 -9.28 -11.83 5.06
N SER A 122 -9.40 -12.54 6.19
CA SER A 122 -8.50 -12.34 7.35
C SER A 122 -7.08 -12.76 7.01
N PHE A 123 -6.90 -13.89 6.31
CA PHE A 123 -5.60 -14.31 5.78
C PHE A 123 -4.99 -13.26 4.85
N PHE A 124 -5.78 -12.71 3.92
CA PHE A 124 -5.33 -11.63 3.04
C PHE A 124 -4.90 -10.39 3.84
N VAL A 125 -5.70 -9.92 4.79
CA VAL A 125 -5.37 -8.76 5.64
C VAL A 125 -4.09 -9.02 6.43
N LYS A 126 -3.89 -10.24 6.95
CA LYS A 126 -2.70 -10.61 7.70
C LYS A 126 -1.43 -10.55 6.85
N ILE A 127 -1.46 -11.04 5.61
CA ILE A 127 -0.32 -10.92 4.69
C ILE A 127 -0.10 -9.46 4.30
N TYR A 128 -1.17 -8.75 3.96
CA TYR A 128 -1.10 -7.36 3.51
C TYR A 128 -0.50 -6.46 4.60
N THR A 129 -0.96 -6.59 5.83
CA THR A 129 -0.49 -5.82 6.97
C THR A 129 0.99 -6.09 7.27
N ALA A 130 1.42 -7.36 7.25
CA ALA A 130 2.80 -7.74 7.48
C ALA A 130 3.76 -7.21 6.40
N ASN A 131 3.34 -7.21 5.13
CA ASN A 131 4.22 -6.97 3.98
C ASN A 131 4.09 -5.58 3.35
N ILE A 132 3.02 -4.84 3.66
CA ILE A 132 2.79 -3.48 3.15
C ILE A 132 2.82 -2.47 4.29
N LEU A 133 2.04 -2.68 5.37
CA LEU A 133 1.92 -1.70 6.46
C LEU A 133 3.09 -1.77 7.45
N LEU A 134 3.62 -2.96 7.71
CA LEU A 134 4.75 -3.20 8.61
C LEU A 134 6.07 -3.42 7.84
N ALA A 135 6.06 -3.17 6.53
CA ALA A 135 7.24 -3.33 5.69
C ALA A 135 8.39 -2.43 6.16
N LYS A 136 9.63 -2.93 6.06
CA LYS A 136 10.83 -2.13 6.31
C LYS A 136 11.22 -1.25 5.11
N HIS A 137 10.64 -1.53 3.95
CA HIS A 137 10.94 -0.86 2.70
C HIS A 137 9.65 -0.40 2.02
N ARG A 138 9.77 0.57 1.10
CA ARG A 138 8.63 1.10 0.35
C ARG A 138 7.95 -0.04 -0.43
N PRO A 139 6.65 -0.29 -0.20
CA PRO A 139 5.94 -1.39 -0.85
C PRO A 139 5.76 -1.13 -2.36
N ASN A 140 5.60 -2.21 -3.14
CA ASN A 140 5.33 -2.12 -4.56
C ASN A 140 3.95 -1.47 -4.79
N ILE A 141 3.99 -0.25 -5.31
CA ILE A 141 2.83 0.62 -5.56
C ILE A 141 1.73 -0.08 -6.37
N HIS A 142 2.10 -0.90 -7.35
CA HIS A 142 1.16 -1.56 -8.24
C HIS A 142 0.42 -2.70 -7.54
N VAL A 143 1.11 -3.44 -6.66
CA VAL A 143 0.51 -4.51 -5.85
C VAL A 143 -0.48 -3.91 -4.84
N VAL A 144 -0.13 -2.76 -4.25
CA VAL A 144 -1.03 -2.04 -3.36
C VAL A 144 -2.29 -1.57 -4.10
N VAL A 145 -2.14 -0.98 -5.30
CA VAL A 145 -3.29 -0.56 -6.13
C VAL A 145 -4.18 -1.75 -6.49
N ALA A 146 -3.59 -2.88 -6.89
CA ALA A 146 -4.36 -4.07 -7.22
C ALA A 146 -5.13 -4.60 -5.99
N SER A 147 -4.52 -4.52 -4.81
CA SER A 147 -5.08 -5.00 -3.53
C SER A 147 -6.28 -4.19 -3.05
N SER A 148 -6.35 -2.90 -3.41
CA SER A 148 -7.45 -1.98 -3.03
C SER A 148 -8.85 -2.51 -3.40
N LYS A 149 -8.96 -3.33 -4.45
CA LYS A 149 -10.23 -3.90 -4.90
C LYS A 149 -10.80 -4.92 -3.92
N ILE A 150 -9.94 -5.65 -3.21
CA ILE A 150 -10.34 -6.69 -2.26
C ILE A 150 -10.93 -6.04 -1.01
N PHE A 151 -10.35 -4.92 -0.56
CA PHE A 151 -10.83 -4.14 0.59
C PHE A 151 -12.26 -3.62 0.45
N LYS A 152 -12.90 -3.72 -0.72
CA LYS A 152 -14.33 -3.43 -0.91
C LYS A 152 -15.26 -4.30 -0.05
N GLN A 153 -14.81 -5.49 0.32
CA GLN A 153 -15.58 -6.46 1.11
C GLN A 153 -15.38 -6.28 2.62
N MET A 154 -14.58 -5.30 3.05
CA MET A 154 -14.24 -5.09 4.45
C MET A 154 -15.43 -4.56 5.26
N SER A 155 -15.68 -5.15 6.43
CA SER A 155 -16.63 -4.62 7.42
C SER A 155 -16.00 -3.53 8.30
N LEU A 156 -16.84 -2.71 8.93
CA LEU A 156 -16.41 -1.67 9.88
C LEU A 156 -15.63 -2.26 11.07
N GLU A 157 -16.06 -3.42 11.57
CA GLU A 157 -15.42 -4.11 12.70
C GLU A 157 -14.01 -4.59 12.33
N MET A 158 -13.86 -5.23 11.18
CA MET A 158 -12.54 -5.65 10.68
C MET A 158 -11.61 -4.45 10.43
N PHE A 159 -12.16 -3.35 9.90
CA PHE A 159 -11.38 -2.13 9.72
C PHE A 159 -10.87 -1.59 11.07
N ARG A 160 -11.73 -1.56 12.09
CA ARG A 160 -11.36 -1.09 13.44
C ARG A 160 -10.33 -2.00 14.10
N ASP A 161 -10.59 -3.30 14.10
CA ASP A 161 -9.86 -4.23 14.98
C ASP A 161 -8.57 -4.73 14.32
N GLU A 162 -8.56 -4.93 12.99
CA GLU A 162 -7.39 -5.44 12.28
C GLU A 162 -6.57 -4.32 11.61
N ILE A 163 -7.21 -3.38 10.90
CA ILE A 163 -6.48 -2.35 10.15
C ILE A 163 -6.05 -1.20 11.04
N MET A 164 -6.97 -0.57 11.78
CA MET A 164 -6.66 0.64 12.55
C MET A 164 -5.63 0.35 13.66
N ALA A 165 -5.71 -0.80 14.32
CA ALA A 165 -4.72 -1.22 15.32
C ALA A 165 -3.31 -1.31 14.71
N ILE A 166 -3.20 -1.86 13.50
CA ILE A 166 -1.92 -2.01 12.80
C ILE A 166 -1.44 -0.66 12.26
N VAL A 167 -2.33 0.20 11.76
CA VAL A 167 -2.00 1.57 11.33
C VAL A 167 -1.38 2.34 12.49
N LYS A 168 -2.03 2.35 13.66
CA LYS A 168 -1.49 2.97 14.89
C LYS A 168 -0.09 2.43 15.21
N LYS A 169 0.10 1.11 15.15
CA LYS A 169 1.40 0.46 15.41
C LYS A 169 2.47 0.81 14.36
N SER A 170 2.11 0.87 13.09
CA SER A 170 3.03 1.16 11.98
C SER A 170 3.51 2.62 12.01
N MET A 171 2.60 3.57 12.29
CA MET A 171 2.88 5.00 12.39
C MET A 171 3.85 5.33 13.53
N LEU A 172 3.83 4.54 14.61
CA LEU A 172 4.80 4.67 15.72
C LEU A 172 6.20 4.16 15.35
N ARG A 173 6.33 3.26 14.37
CA ARG A 173 7.61 2.65 13.98
C ARG A 173 8.28 3.35 12.81
N SER A 174 7.53 3.64 11.75
CA SER A 174 8.02 4.32 10.56
C SER A 174 6.87 5.12 9.95
N PRO A 175 6.68 6.38 10.36
CA PRO A 175 5.57 7.19 9.86
C PRO A 175 5.66 7.37 8.34
N GLU A 176 6.84 7.46 7.75
CA GLU A 176 6.99 7.60 6.29
C GLU A 176 6.45 6.39 5.52
N ILE A 177 6.86 5.18 5.91
CA ILE A 177 6.43 3.94 5.23
C ILE A 177 4.95 3.67 5.53
N ALA A 178 4.53 3.89 6.77
CA ALA A 178 3.15 3.74 7.19
C ALA A 178 2.24 4.73 6.44
N ILE A 179 2.65 5.99 6.30
CA ILE A 179 1.94 6.98 5.50
C ILE A 179 1.91 6.51 4.06
N PHE A 180 2.97 6.00 3.46
CA PHE A 180 2.90 5.49 2.08
C PHE A 180 1.89 4.35 1.91
N GLY A 181 1.90 3.35 2.78
CA GLY A 181 0.95 2.22 2.72
C GLY A 181 -0.49 2.64 3.00
N TYR A 182 -0.69 3.51 4.00
CA TYR A 182 -1.99 4.05 4.41
C TYR A 182 -2.56 5.04 3.38
N CYS A 183 -1.74 6.01 2.97
CA CYS A 183 -1.97 6.92 1.85
C CYS A 183 -2.44 6.14 0.64
N PHE A 184 -1.81 5.03 0.25
CA PHE A 184 -2.24 4.33 -0.95
C PHE A 184 -3.62 3.66 -0.83
N ILE A 185 -3.97 3.15 0.36
CA ILE A 185 -5.31 2.60 0.64
C ILE A 185 -6.38 3.71 0.50
N PHE A 186 -6.07 4.95 0.91
CA PHE A 186 -7.02 6.07 0.93
C PHE A 186 -6.92 7.01 -0.30
N ILE A 187 -5.74 7.53 -0.63
CA ILE A 187 -5.41 8.54 -1.65
C ILE A 187 -5.57 8.05 -3.09
N MET A 188 -5.38 6.77 -3.40
CA MET A 188 -5.43 6.34 -4.82
C MET A 188 -6.81 6.34 -5.46
N THR A 189 -7.82 6.82 -4.75
CA THR A 189 -9.02 7.32 -5.42
C THR A 189 -8.75 8.53 -6.32
N VAL A 190 -7.87 9.44 -5.90
CA VAL A 190 -7.81 10.78 -6.47
C VAL A 190 -6.72 10.91 -7.54
N LEU A 191 -5.66 10.10 -7.51
CA LEU A 191 -4.49 10.27 -8.40
C LEU A 191 -4.44 9.33 -9.62
N VAL A 192 -5.26 8.28 -9.69
CA VAL A 192 -5.33 7.39 -10.88
C VAL A 192 -6.47 7.79 -11.83
N SER A 193 -7.16 8.88 -11.51
CA SER A 193 -8.48 9.15 -12.04
C SER A 193 -8.66 10.60 -12.49
N GLY A 194 -8.14 10.88 -13.69
CA GLY A 194 -8.90 11.67 -14.67
C GLY A 194 -10.22 11.01 -15.12
N VAL A 195 -10.65 9.96 -14.41
CA VAL A 195 -11.93 9.25 -14.53
C VAL A 195 -12.32 8.87 -13.11
N LEU A 196 -13.27 9.56 -12.49
CA LEU A 196 -13.82 9.28 -11.15
C LEU A 196 -14.02 7.77 -10.86
N TYR A 197 -14.24 7.42 -9.59
CA TYR A 197 -14.63 6.10 -9.06
C TYR A 197 -13.50 5.24 -8.43
N LEU A 198 -13.01 5.66 -7.27
CA LEU A 198 -12.51 4.70 -6.26
C LEU A 198 -12.78 5.10 -4.79
N LEU A 199 -13.40 6.26 -4.53
CA LEU A 199 -13.91 6.64 -3.20
C LEU A 199 -15.18 5.85 -2.91
N GLU A 200 -15.64 5.02 -3.84
CA GLU A 200 -16.79 4.13 -3.67
C GLU A 200 -16.39 2.74 -3.11
N SER A 201 -15.09 2.46 -2.96
CA SER A 201 -14.64 1.11 -2.55
C SER A 201 -14.88 0.81 -1.08
N ILE A 202 -14.62 1.76 -0.18
CA ILE A 202 -14.91 1.62 1.25
C ILE A 202 -16.26 2.28 1.54
N ARG A 203 -17.30 1.48 1.78
CA ARG A 203 -18.65 1.95 2.18
C ARG A 203 -18.74 2.41 3.64
N ILE A 204 -17.64 2.32 4.38
CA ILE A 204 -17.59 2.60 5.81
C ILE A 204 -17.55 4.12 6.04
N ASP A 205 -18.49 4.62 6.85
CA ASP A 205 -18.44 5.99 7.37
C ASP A 205 -17.29 6.11 8.39
N LEU A 206 -16.45 7.13 8.22
CA LEU A 206 -15.25 7.33 9.03
C LEU A 206 -15.44 8.33 10.18
N SER A 207 -16.66 8.81 10.40
CA SER A 207 -16.98 9.79 11.45
C SER A 207 -16.45 9.39 12.83
N SER A 208 -16.61 8.13 13.23
CA SER A 208 -16.16 7.60 14.53
C SER A 208 -14.63 7.57 14.71
N PHE A 209 -13.88 7.64 13.61
CA PHE A 209 -12.42 7.57 13.61
C PHE A 209 -11.74 8.92 13.34
N ALA A 210 -12.51 9.99 13.10
CA ALA A 210 -11.98 11.30 12.70
C ALA A 210 -10.91 11.83 13.66
N ILE A 211 -11.16 11.74 14.98
CA ILE A 211 -10.22 12.18 16.02
C ILE A 211 -8.96 11.31 16.04
N ASP A 212 -9.12 10.00 15.90
CA ASP A 212 -8.00 9.06 15.89
C ASP A 212 -7.10 9.28 14.67
N PHE A 213 -7.70 9.48 13.48
CA PHE A 213 -6.95 9.83 12.28
C PHE A 213 -6.22 11.15 12.41
N TYR A 214 -6.87 12.17 12.96
CA TYR A 214 -6.20 13.43 13.24
C TYR A 214 -4.97 13.23 14.14
N LYS A 215 -5.12 12.53 15.28
CA LYS A 215 -4.01 12.28 16.22
C LYS A 215 -2.86 11.52 15.57
N ILE A 216 -3.16 10.59 14.68
CA ILE A 216 -2.15 9.80 13.96
C ILE A 216 -1.42 10.65 12.90
N LEU A 217 -2.15 11.52 12.20
CA LEU A 217 -1.62 12.27 11.05
C LEU A 217 -1.04 13.64 11.43
N SER A 218 -1.40 14.22 12.57
CA SER A 218 -1.04 15.59 12.97
C SER A 218 0.48 15.81 12.97
N ALA A 219 1.24 14.90 13.57
CA ALA A 219 2.71 14.95 13.57
C ALA A 219 3.32 14.91 12.16
N SER A 220 2.63 14.27 11.22
CA SER A 220 3.10 14.10 9.85
C SER A 220 2.70 15.26 8.93
N LEU A 221 1.67 16.03 9.29
CA LEU A 221 1.28 17.27 8.60
C LEU A 221 2.35 18.37 8.76
N ILE A 222 3.14 18.30 9.82
CA ILE A 222 4.24 19.25 10.11
C ILE A 222 5.62 18.62 9.87
N SER A 223 5.68 17.50 9.16
CA SER A 223 6.94 16.85 8.82
C SER A 223 7.83 17.79 8.00
N SER A 224 9.13 17.76 8.31
CA SER A 224 10.19 18.44 7.54
C SER A 224 10.35 17.87 6.13
N ILE A 225 9.79 16.69 5.85
CA ILE A 225 9.86 16.04 4.55
C ILE A 225 8.63 16.40 3.73
N ASP A 226 8.86 17.13 2.64
CA ASP A 226 7.79 17.62 1.75
C ASP A 226 6.92 16.51 1.17
N GLU A 227 7.52 15.38 0.80
CA GLU A 227 6.79 14.22 0.29
C GLU A 227 5.83 13.67 1.35
N VAL A 228 6.28 13.55 2.60
CA VAL A 228 5.47 13.06 3.72
C VAL A 228 4.31 14.02 4.01
N ARG A 229 4.61 15.32 4.06
CA ARG A 229 3.60 16.35 4.30
C ARG A 229 2.52 16.39 3.21
N LYS A 230 2.93 16.26 1.94
CA LYS A 230 2.02 16.21 0.78
C LYS A 230 1.10 14.98 0.84
N HIS A 231 1.65 13.79 1.08
CA HIS A 231 0.85 12.57 1.20
C HIS A 231 -0.05 12.58 2.43
N THR A 232 0.39 13.17 3.54
CA THR A 232 -0.44 13.31 4.74
C THR A 232 -1.62 14.23 4.48
N SER A 233 -1.38 15.38 3.84
CA SER A 233 -2.44 16.35 3.50
C SER A 233 -3.50 15.78 2.57
N LEU A 234 -3.06 15.03 1.55
CA LEU A 234 -3.97 14.30 0.66
C LEU A 234 -4.79 13.24 1.43
N SER A 235 -4.22 12.61 2.46
CA SER A 235 -4.89 11.54 3.22
C SER A 235 -6.02 12.14 4.04
N VAL A 236 -5.74 13.26 4.71
CA VAL A 236 -6.72 14.05 5.44
C VAL A 236 -7.88 14.47 4.52
N ALA A 237 -7.59 14.96 3.32
CA ALA A 237 -8.61 15.36 2.36
C ALA A 237 -9.53 14.19 1.93
N VAL A 238 -8.96 12.99 1.76
CA VAL A 238 -9.76 11.79 1.45
C VAL A 238 -10.61 11.36 2.64
N ILE A 239 -10.04 11.37 3.86
CA ILE A 239 -10.78 11.01 5.08
C ILE A 239 -11.94 11.98 5.30
N ALA A 240 -11.71 13.28 5.11
CA ALA A 240 -12.74 14.31 5.24
C ALA A 240 -13.93 14.06 4.30
N LYS A 241 -13.68 13.60 3.06
CA LYS A 241 -14.75 13.22 2.10
C LYS A 241 -15.56 12.00 2.54
N LYS A 242 -15.07 11.24 3.53
CA LYS A 242 -15.67 10.00 4.03
C LYS A 242 -16.33 10.14 5.39
N ILE A 243 -16.30 11.33 5.97
CA ILE A 243 -17.00 11.64 7.21
C ILE A 243 -18.37 12.20 6.84
N THR A 244 -19.44 11.53 7.27
CA THR A 244 -20.80 12.00 7.06
C THR A 244 -21.29 12.92 8.19
N ASP A 245 -20.78 12.75 9.41
CA ASP A 245 -21.11 13.59 10.56
C ASP A 245 -20.40 14.95 10.49
N SER A 246 -21.20 16.02 10.41
CA SER A 246 -20.73 17.41 10.40
C SER A 246 -19.87 17.75 11.63
N LYS A 247 -20.19 17.20 12.81
CA LYS A 247 -19.44 17.47 14.04
C LYS A 247 -18.06 16.81 14.01
N ALA A 248 -17.98 15.55 13.59
CA ALA A 248 -16.72 14.85 13.38
C ALA A 248 -15.85 15.52 12.30
N LEU A 249 -16.45 15.99 11.20
CA LEU A 249 -15.75 16.68 10.13
C LEU A 249 -15.16 18.01 10.63
N LYS A 250 -15.97 18.80 11.34
CA LYS A 250 -15.51 20.04 11.97
C LYS A 250 -14.35 19.78 12.93
N GLY A 251 -14.46 18.74 13.77
CA GLY A 251 -13.37 18.35 14.68
C GLY A 251 -12.06 17.98 13.96
N LEU A 252 -12.13 17.28 12.84
CA LEU A 252 -10.98 16.96 12.00
C LEU A 252 -10.36 18.24 11.41
N VAL A 253 -11.19 19.12 10.85
CA VAL A 253 -10.76 20.38 10.21
C VAL A 253 -10.13 21.32 11.24
N ASP A 254 -10.79 21.54 12.38
CA ASP A 254 -10.31 22.40 13.46
C ASP A 254 -8.97 21.88 14.02
N GLY A 255 -8.80 20.56 14.15
CA GLY A 255 -7.53 19.96 14.54
C GLY A 255 -6.41 20.23 13.53
N VAL A 256 -6.68 20.03 12.24
CA VAL A 256 -5.72 20.28 11.15
C VAL A 256 -5.30 21.76 11.13
N PHE A 257 -6.26 22.68 11.20
CA PHE A 257 -5.98 24.11 11.29
C PHE A 257 -5.17 24.44 12.56
N GLY A 258 -5.56 23.90 13.71
CA GLY A 258 -4.82 24.08 14.96
C GLY A 258 -3.36 23.63 14.87
N THR A 259 -3.09 22.53 14.16
CA THR A 259 -1.74 22.04 13.90
C THR A 259 -0.92 23.04 13.06
N TYR A 260 -1.48 23.56 11.96
CA TYR A 260 -0.79 24.53 11.12
C TYR A 260 -0.57 25.88 11.83
N SER A 261 -1.56 26.35 12.57
CA SER A 261 -1.49 27.61 13.34
C SER A 261 -0.47 27.52 14.48
N GLY A 262 -0.41 26.39 15.19
CA GLY A 262 0.58 26.15 16.25
C GLY A 262 2.01 26.00 15.72
N PHE A 263 2.18 25.38 14.55
CA PHE A 263 3.48 25.20 13.89
C PHE A 263 4.07 26.51 13.35
N GLN A 264 3.23 27.40 12.81
CA GLN A 264 3.67 28.75 12.40
C GLN A 264 4.32 29.50 13.57
N ASN A 265 3.74 29.42 14.77
CA ASN A 265 4.28 30.06 15.97
C ASN A 265 5.61 29.43 16.42
N THR A 266 5.79 28.12 16.27
CA THR A 266 7.05 27.44 16.65
C THR A 266 8.19 27.70 15.67
N ILE A 267 7.90 27.71 14.36
CA ILE A 267 8.90 28.08 13.34
C ILE A 267 9.30 29.55 13.50
N PHE A 268 8.34 30.46 13.73
CA PHE A 268 8.66 31.87 14.00
C PHE A 268 9.54 32.01 15.23
N ASN A 269 9.21 31.35 16.34
CA ASN A 269 10.02 31.43 17.58
C ASN A 269 11.42 30.82 17.43
N ASN A 270 11.57 29.72 16.67
CA ASN A 270 12.87 29.08 16.45
C ASN A 270 13.77 29.84 15.44
N LEU A 271 13.17 30.53 14.45
CA LEU A 271 13.90 31.42 13.55
C LEU A 271 14.30 32.74 14.23
N PHE A 272 13.46 33.28 15.11
CA PHE A 272 13.79 34.47 15.90
C PHE A 272 14.90 34.21 16.90
N THR A 273 14.84 33.11 17.65
CA THR A 273 15.90 32.76 18.62
C THR A 273 17.25 32.50 17.95
N LYS A 274 17.27 31.91 16.75
CA LYS A 274 18.52 31.73 15.98
C LYS A 274 19.08 33.07 15.46
N LYS A 275 18.24 33.95 14.90
CA LYS A 275 18.66 35.30 14.46
C LYS A 275 19.11 36.20 15.62
N GLU A 276 18.48 36.11 16.78
CA GLU A 276 18.90 36.84 17.98
C GLU A 276 20.25 36.34 18.51
N HIS A 277 20.51 35.03 18.43
CA HIS A 277 21.80 34.48 18.84
C HIS A 277 22.91 34.90 17.86
N GLU A 278 22.65 34.86 16.56
CA GLU A 278 23.57 35.35 15.51
C GLU A 278 23.85 36.86 15.64
N MET A 279 22.83 37.69 15.91
CA MET A 279 23.01 39.13 16.18
C MET A 279 23.80 39.40 17.47
N ARG A 280 23.60 38.60 18.53
CA ARG A 280 24.39 38.72 19.77
C ARG A 280 25.86 38.36 19.54
N ILE A 281 26.15 37.37 18.71
CA ILE A 281 27.52 36.98 18.35
C ILE A 281 28.17 38.08 17.50
N ALA A 282 27.47 38.59 16.48
CA ALA A 282 27.96 39.67 15.63
C ALA A 282 28.30 40.95 16.43
N ASN A 283 27.42 41.37 17.34
CA ASN A 283 27.66 42.53 18.22
C ASN A 283 28.82 42.31 19.19
N LYS A 284 29.05 41.08 19.65
CA LYS A 284 30.18 40.74 20.54
C LYS A 284 31.51 40.79 19.79
N LEU A 285 31.53 40.28 18.55
CA LEU A 285 32.70 40.35 17.65
C LEU A 285 33.04 41.79 17.26
N GLU A 286 32.04 42.64 17.00
CA GLU A 286 32.28 44.05 16.67
C GLU A 286 32.82 44.86 17.87
N LYS A 287 32.35 44.55 19.09
CA LYS A 287 32.91 45.15 20.32
C LYS A 287 34.35 44.71 20.60
N ILE A 288 34.73 43.49 20.23
CA ILE A 288 36.11 43.01 20.36
C ILE A 288 37.01 43.73 19.35
N ARG A 289 36.54 43.88 18.10
CA ARG A 289 37.27 44.60 17.04
C ARG A 289 37.53 46.07 17.41
N LYS A 290 36.54 46.77 17.99
CA LYS A 290 36.68 48.17 18.43
C LYS A 290 37.58 48.36 19.68
N LYS A 291 37.95 47.29 20.38
CA LYS A 291 38.88 47.35 21.53
C LYS A 291 40.34 47.06 21.14
N GLN A 292 40.58 46.61 19.91
CA GLN A 292 41.93 46.28 19.39
C GLN A 292 42.49 47.35 18.44
N THR A 293 41.71 48.37 18.12
CA THR A 293 42.12 49.62 17.46
C THR A 293 42.09 50.76 18.47
#